data_AF-A0A963EBG2-F1
#
_entry.id   AF-A0A963EBG2-F1
#
_cell.length_a   1.000
_cell.length_b   1.000
_cell.length_c   1.000
_cell.angle_alpha   90.00
_cell.angle_beta   90.00
_cell.angle_gamma   90.00
#
_symmetry.space_group_name_H-M   'P 1'
#
loop_
_entity.id
_entity.type
_entity.pdbx_description
1 polymer ?
#
loop_
_entity_poly.entity_id
_entity_poly.type
_entity_poly.pdbx_seq_one_letter_code
_entity_poly.pdbx_strand_id
1 'polypeptide(L)'
;MDQNEHATFPHRTIEYLRRGWSSITEAALVRITGNVRDDLPEEDQQRLAKQIDECLEGAGGDVSQRARAADVGRTYLGLNQIGRRNFLEMLAREYGVQEYELALAMDEWRKLFPDGDQLLRYKAEAKLRRLLKSP
;
A
#
# COMPACT_ATOMS: atom_id res chain seq x y z
N MET A 1 -2.13 9.52 36.26
CA MET A 1 -1.57 10.50 35.31
C MET A 1 -0.90 9.70 34.23
N ASP A 2 -1.65 9.41 33.17
CA ASP A 2 -1.14 9.01 31.86
C ASP A 2 -0.15 10.07 31.35
N GLN A 3 0.90 9.63 30.66
CA GLN A 3 1.14 9.99 29.26
C GLN A 3 2.45 9.40 28.69
N ASN A 4 2.26 8.51 27.71
CA ASN A 4 2.88 8.57 26.38
C ASN A 4 4.21 7.83 26.12
N GLU A 5 4.16 6.51 26.02
CA GLU A 5 5.10 5.72 25.22
C GLU A 5 4.76 5.82 23.73
N HIS A 6 5.35 6.80 23.03
CA HIS A 6 5.34 6.82 21.58
C HIS A 6 6.23 5.68 21.06
N ALA A 7 5.59 4.62 20.58
CA ALA A 7 6.22 3.51 19.87
C ALA A 7 7.06 4.05 18.69
N THR A 8 8.38 4.13 18.90
CA THR A 8 9.35 4.54 17.88
C THR A 8 9.78 3.29 17.09
N PHE A 9 9.01 2.92 16.07
CA PHE A 9 9.38 1.94 15.04
C PHE A 9 10.01 2.66 13.82
N PRO A 10 10.84 2.03 12.95
CA PRO A 10 12.21 1.63 13.22
C PRO A 10 13.15 2.17 12.12
N HIS A 11 13.73 3.36 12.30
CA HIS A 11 14.67 3.92 11.31
C HIS A 11 15.93 3.05 11.11
N ARG A 12 16.36 2.31 12.15
CA ARG A 12 17.57 1.47 12.10
C ARG A 12 17.40 0.17 11.33
N THR A 13 16.20 -0.42 11.26
CA THR A 13 16.00 -1.70 10.56
C THR A 13 16.02 -1.51 9.03
N ILE A 14 15.54 -0.36 8.56
CA ILE A 14 15.55 0.02 7.14
C ILE A 14 16.99 0.23 6.63
N GLU A 15 17.89 0.75 7.47
CA GLU A 15 19.31 0.94 7.15
C GLU A 15 20.05 -0.37 6.85
N TYR A 16 19.74 -1.45 7.58
CA TYR A 16 20.35 -2.76 7.34
C TYR A 16 19.84 -3.41 6.05
N LEU A 17 18.54 -3.26 5.77
CA LEU A 17 17.95 -3.68 4.50
C LEU A 17 18.53 -2.88 3.33
N ARG A 18 18.69 -1.56 3.49
CA ARG A 18 19.32 -0.69 2.50
C ARG A 18 20.73 -1.15 2.15
N ARG A 19 21.56 -1.52 3.14
CA ARG A 19 22.93 -2.01 2.90
C ARG A 19 23.00 -3.37 2.22
N GLY A 20 22.12 -4.30 2.60
CA GLY A 20 22.01 -5.62 1.94
C GLY A 20 21.50 -5.52 0.50
N TRP A 21 20.86 -4.40 0.15
CA TRP A 21 20.24 -4.19 -1.15
C TRP A 21 20.99 -3.21 -2.05
N SER A 22 21.75 -2.27 -1.49
CA SER A 22 22.63 -1.33 -2.22
C SER A 22 23.83 -2.01 -2.88
N SER A 23 24.06 -3.30 -2.61
CA SER A 23 25.00 -4.13 -3.38
C SER A 23 24.49 -4.43 -4.80
N ILE A 24 23.19 -4.20 -5.07
CA ILE A 24 22.64 -4.15 -6.43
C ILE A 24 22.97 -2.75 -6.97
N THR A 25 23.75 -2.68 -8.04
CA THR A 25 24.29 -1.43 -8.57
C THR A 25 23.19 -0.45 -8.96
N GLU A 26 23.44 0.84 -8.74
CA GLU A 26 22.56 1.95 -9.15
C GLU A 26 22.21 1.91 -10.64
N ALA A 27 23.12 1.44 -11.49
CA ALA A 27 22.87 1.21 -12.91
C ALA A 27 21.88 0.06 -13.19
N ALA A 28 21.87 -1.00 -12.36
CA ALA A 28 20.86 -2.05 -12.44
C ALA A 28 19.51 -1.54 -11.90
N LEU A 29 19.52 -0.70 -10.85
CA LEU A 29 18.32 -0.08 -10.30
C LEU A 29 17.66 0.88 -11.29
N VAL A 30 18.41 1.78 -11.93
CA VAL A 30 17.90 2.71 -12.96
C VAL A 30 17.30 1.96 -14.16
N ARG A 31 17.88 0.82 -14.54
CA ARG A 31 17.40 -0.02 -15.65
C ARG A 31 16.12 -0.79 -15.31
N ILE A 32 15.84 -1.01 -14.03
CA ILE A 32 14.69 -1.79 -13.54
C ILE A 32 13.53 -0.87 -13.13
N THR A 33 13.80 0.21 -12.41
CA THR A 33 12.76 1.15 -11.93
C THR A 33 12.37 2.18 -13.00
N GLY A 34 13.13 2.28 -14.09
CA GLY A 34 12.84 3.20 -15.17
C GLY A 34 12.97 4.65 -14.71
N ASN A 35 14.17 5.05 -14.28
CA ASN A 35 14.56 6.45 -14.04
C ASN A 35 13.51 7.32 -13.30
N VAL A 36 12.84 6.75 -12.30
CA VAL A 36 11.95 7.50 -11.42
C VAL A 36 12.79 8.51 -10.65
N ARG A 37 12.37 9.77 -10.63
CA ARG A 37 13.06 10.82 -9.89
C ARG A 37 12.99 10.53 -8.39
N ASP A 38 14.03 10.91 -7.67
CA ASP A 38 14.20 10.59 -6.24
C ASP A 38 13.16 11.27 -5.33
N ASP A 39 12.57 12.37 -5.80
CA ASP A 39 11.47 13.11 -5.18
C ASP A 39 10.07 12.59 -5.57
N LEU A 40 9.97 11.61 -6.47
CA LEU A 40 8.73 10.96 -6.93
C LEU A 40 7.57 11.95 -7.20
N PRO A 41 7.67 12.77 -8.26
CA PRO A 41 6.59 13.63 -8.70
C PRO A 41 5.45 12.82 -9.32
N GLU A 42 4.31 13.46 -9.51
CA GLU A 42 3.03 12.82 -9.88
C GLU A 42 3.12 11.95 -11.16
N GLU A 43 3.87 12.37 -12.16
CA GLU A 43 4.11 11.58 -13.39
C GLU A 43 4.77 10.22 -13.10
N ASP A 44 5.72 10.20 -12.17
CA ASP A 44 6.44 8.99 -11.79
C ASP A 44 5.60 8.14 -10.81
N GLN A 45 4.71 8.78 -10.03
CA GLN A 45 3.72 8.08 -9.20
C GLN A 45 2.77 7.24 -10.06
N GLN A 46 2.26 7.79 -11.18
CA GLN A 46 1.36 7.06 -12.08
C GLN A 46 2.02 5.81 -12.69
N ARG A 47 3.30 5.92 -13.06
CA ARG A 47 4.07 4.78 -13.58
C ARG A 47 4.24 3.68 -12.53
N LEU A 48 4.48 4.09 -11.28
CA LEU A 48 4.67 3.17 -10.16
C LEU A 48 3.35 2.50 -9.73
N ALA A 49 2.24 3.24 -9.73
CA ALA A 49 0.91 2.68 -9.52
C ALA A 49 0.60 1.58 -10.54
N LYS A 50 0.86 1.83 -11.83
CA LYS A 50 0.68 0.80 -12.87
C LYS A 50 1.52 -0.46 -12.61
N GLN A 51 2.76 -0.31 -12.16
CA GLN A 51 3.60 -1.46 -11.81
C GLN A 51 3.04 -2.24 -10.62
N ILE A 52 2.47 -1.55 -9.63
CA ILE A 52 1.81 -2.17 -8.48
C ILE A 52 0.55 -2.92 -8.94
N ASP A 53 -0.26 -2.32 -9.82
CA ASP A 53 -1.45 -2.98 -10.38
C ASP A 53 -1.07 -4.27 -11.13
N GLU A 54 -0.01 -4.22 -11.95
CA GLU A 54 0.53 -5.41 -12.63
C GLU A 54 1.06 -6.48 -11.65
N CYS A 55 1.50 -6.09 -10.44
CA CYS A 55 1.84 -7.02 -9.38
C CYS A 55 0.60 -7.71 -8.82
N LEU A 56 -0.46 -6.93 -8.55
CA LEU A 56 -1.71 -7.38 -7.93
C LEU A 56 -2.55 -8.25 -8.88
N GLU A 57 -2.58 -7.93 -10.17
CA GLU A 57 -3.36 -8.65 -11.18
C GLU A 57 -2.78 -10.03 -11.54
N GLY A 58 -1.54 -10.32 -11.17
CA GLY A 58 -1.02 -11.68 -11.18
C GLY A 58 -0.87 -12.33 -12.56
N ALA A 59 -0.58 -11.56 -13.62
CA ALA A 59 -0.14 -12.13 -14.90
C ALA A 59 1.29 -12.69 -14.76
N GLY A 60 1.40 -13.94 -14.29
CA GLY A 60 2.66 -14.65 -14.07
C GLY A 60 2.64 -15.43 -12.75
N GLY A 61 3.19 -16.64 -12.75
CA GLY A 61 3.24 -17.51 -11.57
C GLY A 61 3.95 -16.88 -10.35
N ASP A 62 3.84 -17.54 -9.20
CA ASP A 62 4.24 -17.08 -7.86
C ASP A 62 5.63 -16.41 -7.78
N VAL A 63 6.58 -16.88 -8.58
CA VAL A 63 7.97 -16.36 -8.63
C VAL A 63 8.04 -14.98 -9.30
N SER A 64 7.23 -14.71 -10.32
CA SER A 64 7.20 -13.42 -11.03
C SER A 64 6.54 -12.32 -10.18
N GLN A 65 5.54 -12.67 -9.36
CA GLN A 65 4.89 -11.70 -8.47
C GLN A 65 5.84 -11.23 -7.35
N ARG A 66 6.58 -12.17 -6.74
CA ARG A 66 7.58 -11.81 -5.71
C ARG A 66 8.72 -10.96 -6.26
N ALA A 67 9.17 -11.24 -7.48
CA ALA A 67 10.20 -10.44 -8.13
C ALA A 67 9.71 -9.00 -8.38
N ARG A 68 8.49 -8.83 -8.89
CA ARG A 68 7.91 -7.49 -9.14
C ARG A 68 7.60 -6.73 -7.83
N ALA A 69 7.12 -7.40 -6.79
CA ALA A 69 6.95 -6.79 -5.47
C ALA A 69 8.31 -6.31 -4.89
N ALA A 70 9.37 -7.09 -5.12
CA ALA A 70 10.72 -6.67 -4.75
C ALA A 70 11.14 -5.41 -5.53
N ASP A 71 10.79 -5.29 -6.82
CA ASP A 71 11.06 -4.10 -7.66
C ASP A 71 10.43 -2.83 -7.11
N VAL A 72 9.15 -2.87 -6.72
CA VAL A 72 8.47 -1.75 -6.04
C VAL A 72 9.21 -1.35 -4.75
N GLY A 73 9.62 -2.34 -3.95
CA GLY A 73 10.42 -2.11 -2.74
C GLY A 73 11.79 -1.49 -3.04
N ARG A 74 12.43 -1.86 -4.16
CA ARG A 74 13.71 -1.24 -4.60
C ARG A 74 13.52 0.24 -4.88
N THR A 75 12.46 0.59 -5.62
CA THR A 75 12.13 1.98 -5.95
C THR A 75 12.02 2.80 -4.67
N TYR A 76 11.20 2.37 -3.70
CA TYR A 76 11.03 3.08 -2.43
C TYR A 76 12.36 3.33 -1.68
N LEU A 77 13.26 2.34 -1.65
CA LEU A 77 14.56 2.48 -0.97
C LEU A 77 15.48 3.52 -1.64
N GLY A 78 15.36 3.68 -2.96
CA GLY A 78 16.08 4.68 -3.75
C GLY A 78 15.54 6.11 -3.62
N LEU A 79 14.31 6.28 -3.15
CA LEU A 79 13.70 7.61 -2.98
C LEU A 79 14.32 8.38 -1.82
N ASN A 80 14.37 9.70 -1.98
CA ASN A 80 14.69 10.64 -0.92
C ASN A 80 13.49 10.82 0.04
N GLN A 81 13.62 11.67 1.06
CA GLN A 81 12.56 11.84 2.07
C GLN A 81 11.24 12.34 1.47
N ILE A 82 11.30 13.24 0.48
CA ILE A 82 10.13 13.76 -0.23
C ILE A 82 9.48 12.64 -1.04
N GLY A 83 10.28 11.91 -1.83
CA GLY A 83 9.77 10.81 -2.65
C GLY A 83 9.14 9.70 -1.82
N ARG A 84 9.70 9.35 -0.66
CA ARG A 84 9.11 8.35 0.25
C ARG A 84 7.76 8.79 0.81
N ARG A 85 7.60 10.07 1.13
CA ARG A 85 6.29 10.61 1.55
C ARG A 85 5.30 10.51 0.39
N ASN A 86 5.68 11.00 -0.78
CA ASN A 86 4.84 10.98 -1.99
C ASN A 86 4.44 9.54 -2.36
N PHE A 87 5.34 8.56 -2.17
CA PHE A 87 5.07 7.14 -2.38
C PHE A 87 3.98 6.63 -1.44
N LEU A 88 4.09 6.92 -0.14
CA LEU A 88 3.12 6.47 0.86
C LEU A 88 1.77 7.18 0.71
N GLU A 89 1.77 8.47 0.34
CA GLU A 89 0.55 9.22 0.03
C GLU A 89 -0.17 8.65 -1.20
N MET A 90 0.58 8.32 -2.26
CA MET A 90 0.03 7.61 -3.43
C MET A 90 -0.55 6.26 -3.03
N LEU A 91 0.15 5.46 -2.22
CA LEU A 91 -0.39 4.19 -1.74
C LEU A 91 -1.71 4.36 -0.95
N ALA A 92 -1.77 5.35 -0.07
CA ALA A 92 -2.96 5.63 0.73
C ALA A 92 -4.14 6.08 -0.12
N ARG A 93 -3.88 6.85 -1.18
CA ARG A 93 -4.92 7.35 -2.09
C ARG A 93 -5.44 6.27 -3.03
N GLU A 94 -4.55 5.53 -3.68
CA GLU A 94 -4.92 4.59 -4.74
C GLU A 94 -5.32 3.21 -4.18
N TYR A 95 -4.72 2.78 -3.07
CA TYR A 95 -4.93 1.45 -2.47
C TYR A 95 -5.53 1.53 -1.05
N GLY A 96 -6.13 2.67 -0.73
CA GLY A 96 -6.92 2.86 0.48
C GLY A 96 -8.24 2.07 0.45
N VAL A 97 -8.98 2.16 1.54
CA VAL A 97 -10.36 1.65 1.57
C VAL A 97 -11.24 2.56 0.72
N GLN A 98 -12.13 1.98 -0.08
CA GLN A 98 -13.12 2.73 -0.85
C GLN A 98 -14.14 3.38 0.10
N GLU A 99 -13.85 4.61 0.54
CA GLU A 99 -14.60 5.32 1.59
C GLU A 99 -16.09 5.47 1.25
N TYR A 100 -16.41 5.70 -0.03
CA TYR A 100 -17.80 5.81 -0.48
C TYR A 100 -18.57 4.49 -0.33
N GLU A 101 -18.00 3.37 -0.78
CA GLU A 101 -18.63 2.05 -0.63
C GLU A 101 -18.73 1.64 0.83
N LEU A 102 -17.72 1.98 1.63
CA LEU A 102 -17.72 1.77 3.08
C LEU A 102 -18.86 2.54 3.74
N ALA A 103 -19.05 3.82 3.41
CA ALA A 103 -20.13 4.64 3.95
C ALA A 103 -21.51 4.07 3.63
N LEU A 104 -21.73 3.60 2.39
CA LEU A 104 -22.97 2.94 2.00
C LEU A 104 -23.22 1.65 2.79
N ALA A 105 -22.19 0.81 2.93
CA ALA A 105 -22.29 -0.42 3.72
C ALA A 105 -22.52 -0.16 5.22
N MET A 106 -21.97 0.93 5.74
CA MET A 106 -22.20 1.36 7.13
C MET A 106 -23.64 1.82 7.34
N ASP A 107 -24.22 2.56 6.39
CA ASP A 107 -25.63 2.98 6.43
C ASP A 107 -26.59 1.79 6.33
N GLU A 108 -26.32 0.84 5.43
CA GLU A 108 -27.05 -0.43 5.34
C GLU A 108 -27.02 -1.21 6.66
N TRP A 109 -25.85 -1.36 7.27
CA TRP A 109 -25.71 -2.02 8.57
C TRP A 109 -26.42 -1.26 9.68
N ARG A 110 -26.32 0.08 9.68
CA ARG A 110 -26.95 0.95 10.69
C ARG A 110 -28.47 0.79 10.71
N LYS A 111 -29.12 0.67 9.54
CA LYS A 111 -30.58 0.45 9.43
C LYS A 111 -31.05 -0.87 10.05
N LEU A 112 -30.16 -1.84 10.19
CA LEU A 112 -30.46 -3.18 10.73
C LEU A 112 -30.10 -3.31 12.21
N PHE A 113 -29.49 -2.29 12.82
CA PHE A 113 -29.08 -2.33 14.22
C PHE A 113 -30.03 -1.49 15.11
N PRO A 114 -30.42 -1.96 16.31
CA PRO A 114 -30.12 -3.28 16.90
C PRO A 114 -31.10 -4.40 16.50
N ASP A 115 -32.31 -4.03 16.07
CA ASP A 115 -33.48 -4.92 16.03
C ASP A 115 -33.83 -5.47 14.63
N GLY A 116 -32.96 -5.25 13.64
CA GLY A 116 -33.16 -5.77 12.28
C GLY A 116 -33.01 -7.28 12.19
N ASP A 117 -33.45 -7.84 11.07
CA ASP A 117 -33.31 -9.28 10.78
C ASP A 117 -31.84 -9.73 10.94
N GLN A 118 -31.65 -10.79 11.73
CA GLN A 118 -30.33 -11.26 12.12
C GLN A 118 -29.51 -11.73 10.91
N LEU A 119 -30.14 -12.38 9.92
CA LEU A 119 -29.47 -12.85 8.71
C LEU A 119 -29.04 -11.67 7.83
N LEU A 120 -29.89 -10.65 7.70
CA LEU A 120 -29.54 -9.42 6.98
C LEU A 120 -28.37 -8.69 7.67
N ARG A 121 -28.37 -8.61 9.00
CA ARG A 121 -27.27 -8.00 9.76
C ARG A 121 -25.94 -8.71 9.52
N TYR A 122 -25.93 -10.05 9.55
CA TYR A 122 -24.71 -10.82 9.24
C TYR A 122 -24.19 -10.57 7.82
N LYS A 123 -25.07 -10.43 6.83
CA LYS A 123 -24.67 -10.10 5.46
C LYS A 123 -24.05 -8.71 5.36
N ALA A 124 -24.64 -7.72 6.03
CA ALA A 124 -24.11 -6.36 6.09
C ALA A 124 -22.73 -6.33 6.77
N GLU A 125 -22.54 -7.04 7.89
CA GLU A 125 -21.23 -7.17 8.54
C GLU A 125 -20.19 -7.86 7.64
N ALA A 126 -20.57 -8.91 6.92
CA ALA A 126 -19.67 -9.58 5.98
C ALA A 126 -19.28 -8.68 4.79
N LYS A 127 -20.17 -7.76 4.37
CA LYS A 127 -19.86 -6.72 3.39
C LYS A 127 -18.84 -5.72 3.97
N LEU A 128 -19.08 -5.20 5.17
CA LEU A 128 -18.15 -4.31 5.86
C LEU A 128 -16.75 -4.92 6.03
N ARG A 129 -16.65 -6.19 6.48
CA ARG A 129 -15.36 -6.88 6.65
C ARG A 129 -14.59 -7.05 5.35
N ARG A 130 -15.29 -7.16 4.21
CA ARG A 130 -14.66 -7.23 2.89
C ARG A 130 -14.17 -5.85 2.45
N LEU A 131 -14.99 -4.82 2.62
CA LEU A 131 -14.64 -3.44 2.23
C LEU A 131 -13.51 -2.84 3.06
N LEU A 132 -13.39 -3.23 4.34
CA LEU A 132 -12.30 -2.77 5.21
C LEU A 132 -10.94 -3.41 4.90
N LYS A 133 -10.88 -4.34 3.96
CA LYS A 133 -9.61 -4.84 3.44
C LYS A 133 -9.22 -3.99 2.24
N SER A 134 -8.15 -3.22 2.38
CA SER A 134 -7.47 -2.62 1.25
C SER A 134 -7.10 -3.68 0.21
N PRO A 135 -7.08 -3.32 -1.10
CA PRO A 135 -6.68 -4.20 -2.19
C PRO A 135 -5.35 -4.93 -1.97
#